data_AF-A0A2V5KGX8-F1
#
_entry.id   AF-A0A2V5KGX8-F1
#
_cell.length_a   1.000
_cell.length_b   1.000
_cell.length_c   1.000
_cell.angle_alpha   90.00
_cell.angle_beta   90.00
_cell.angle_gamma   90.00
#
_symmetry.space_group_name_H-M   'P 1'
#
loop_
_entity.id
_entity.type
_entity.pdbx_description
1 polymer ?
#
loop_
_entity_poly.entity_id
_entity_poly.type
_entity_poly.pdbx_seq_one_letter_code
_entity_poly.pdbx_strand_id
1 'polypeptide(L)'
;MTTLKAFFMKNYWRFSFSAKNAVKSLLAVFAVIWLATEIAAFFSGAIGDGIKANWPYFFLIGLLWTIWESRPRLAMTERVAGKDATIEIRVGDCFELDGALVIGSNADFRSAGIDRASLQAQFADRYCDSSERLGTMLEGALAGEPHSWRTTAGGRVKTYDIGTVARLDAGGRVAYFTAIAELNEYGKAHSSPGHIEAALAKLWSYLAHRGGMGPLVVPVLGSGLSRVGVTRLELIQTIVRSFLAACEARKFTEKLTIVIHPRDFRDHEIDWEELRFFLRYACKYYETGVRASDAARGAGALKR
;
A
#
# COMPACT_ATOMS: atom_id res chain seq x y z
N MET A 1 -11.97 -4.59 7.69
CA MET A 1 -12.41 -3.38 8.45
C MET A 1 -13.44 -2.56 7.66
N THR A 2 -14.58 -2.15 8.24
CA THR A 2 -15.65 -1.44 7.50
C THR A 2 -15.34 0.05 7.29
N THR A 3 -15.80 0.61 6.16
CA THR A 3 -15.74 2.04 5.81
C THR A 3 -16.28 2.95 6.92
N LEU A 4 -17.23 2.45 7.70
CA LEU A 4 -17.85 3.16 8.83
C LEU A 4 -16.83 3.47 9.95
N LYS A 5 -15.93 2.54 10.29
CA LYS A 5 -14.92 2.78 11.33
C LYS A 5 -13.86 3.80 10.89
N ALA A 6 -13.54 3.82 9.60
CA ALA A 6 -12.61 4.80 9.05
C ALA A 6 -13.21 6.22 9.02
N PHE A 7 -14.53 6.36 8.89
CA PHE A 7 -15.24 7.64 8.97
C PHE A 7 -15.02 8.36 10.31
N PHE A 8 -14.85 7.62 11.40
CA PHE A 8 -14.60 8.19 12.73
C PHE A 8 -13.12 8.48 13.03
N MET A 9 -12.20 8.24 12.07
CA MET A 9 -10.78 8.53 12.28
C MET A 9 -10.49 10.02 12.08
N LYS A 10 -10.15 10.73 13.17
CA LYS A 10 -9.78 12.16 13.16
C LYS A 10 -8.69 12.50 12.15
N ASN A 11 -7.66 11.65 12.06
CA ASN A 11 -6.52 11.88 11.17
C ASN A 11 -6.91 11.74 9.69
N TYR A 12 -7.90 10.90 9.37
CA TYR A 12 -8.41 10.79 7.99
C TYR A 12 -9.02 12.12 7.54
N TRP A 13 -9.93 12.70 8.33
CA TRP A 13 -10.53 13.98 8.00
C TRP A 13 -9.48 15.09 7.92
N ARG A 14 -8.44 15.08 8.76
CA ARG A 14 -7.41 16.12 8.70
C ARG A 14 -6.62 16.13 7.39
N PHE A 15 -6.33 14.95 6.81
CA PHE A 15 -5.46 14.82 5.62
C PHE A 15 -6.22 14.49 4.31
N SER A 16 -7.46 14.03 4.39
CA SER A 16 -8.27 13.68 3.20
C SER A 16 -9.43 14.65 2.96
N PHE A 17 -9.84 15.44 3.97
CA PHE A 17 -10.88 16.46 3.77
C PHE A 17 -10.28 17.67 3.08
N SER A 18 -10.57 17.80 1.79
CA SER A 18 -10.25 19.01 1.06
C SER A 18 -11.32 20.06 1.34
N ALA A 19 -11.00 21.02 2.22
CA ALA A 19 -11.88 22.15 2.51
C ALA A 19 -12.28 22.90 1.22
N LYS A 20 -11.38 22.96 0.24
CA LYS A 20 -11.66 23.53 -1.09
C LYS A 20 -12.78 22.79 -1.82
N ASN A 21 -12.74 21.46 -1.82
CA ASN A 21 -13.78 20.65 -2.46
C ASN A 21 -15.11 20.72 -1.70
N ALA A 22 -15.07 20.77 -0.37
CA ALA A 22 -16.27 20.92 0.44
C ALA A 22 -16.95 22.28 0.21
N VAL A 23 -16.18 23.38 0.18
CA VAL A 23 -16.69 24.71 -0.14
C VAL A 23 -17.23 24.75 -1.57
N LYS A 24 -16.53 24.15 -2.54
CA LYS A 24 -17.00 24.03 -3.92
C LYS A 24 -18.34 23.29 -4.01
N SER A 25 -18.48 22.17 -3.30
CA SER A 25 -19.72 21.39 -3.25
C SER A 25 -20.86 22.18 -2.61
N LEU A 26 -20.61 22.85 -1.47
CA LEU A 26 -21.61 23.69 -0.81
C LEU A 26 -22.08 24.85 -1.70
N LEU A 27 -21.14 25.56 -2.35
CA LEU A 27 -21.46 26.63 -3.28
C LEU A 27 -22.25 26.12 -4.50
N ALA A 28 -21.90 24.94 -5.02
CA ALA A 28 -22.62 24.33 -6.13
C ALA A 28 -24.07 23.98 -5.73
N VAL A 29 -24.28 23.39 -4.56
CA VAL A 29 -25.63 23.10 -4.06
C VAL A 29 -26.42 24.39 -3.86
N PHE A 30 -25.82 25.43 -3.27
CA PHE A 30 -26.47 26.72 -3.09
C PHE A 30 -26.85 27.36 -4.43
N ALA A 31 -25.95 27.34 -5.42
CA ALA A 31 -26.21 27.87 -6.75
C ALA A 31 -27.37 27.15 -7.45
N VAL A 32 -27.44 25.81 -7.34
CA VAL A 32 -28.53 25.02 -7.91
C VAL A 32 -29.87 25.36 -7.24
N ILE A 33 -29.91 25.46 -5.92
CA ILE A 33 -31.14 25.80 -5.18
C ILE A 33 -31.58 27.22 -5.52
N TRP A 34 -30.64 28.17 -5.58
CA TRP A 34 -30.94 29.55 -5.96
C TRP A 34 -31.52 29.63 -7.37
N LEU A 35 -30.86 29.00 -8.34
CA LEU A 35 -31.33 28.95 -9.72
C LEU A 35 -32.74 28.34 -9.82
N ALA A 36 -33.00 27.24 -9.11
CA ALA A 36 -34.32 26.62 -9.08
C ALA A 36 -35.39 27.55 -8.47
N THR A 37 -35.01 28.33 -7.45
CA THR A 37 -35.90 29.30 -6.80
C THR A 37 -36.30 30.42 -7.75
N GLU A 38 -35.34 30.99 -8.49
CA GLU A 38 -35.58 32.07 -9.46
C GLU A 38 -36.44 31.59 -10.63
N ILE A 39 -36.13 30.41 -11.19
CA ILE A 39 -36.92 29.81 -12.27
C ILE A 39 -38.37 29.58 -11.78
N ALA A 40 -38.56 29.03 -10.58
CA ALA A 40 -39.89 28.80 -10.03
C ALA A 40 -40.66 30.11 -9.79
N ALA A 41 -40.00 31.13 -9.25
CA ALA A 41 -40.59 32.44 -8.99
C ALA A 41 -41.04 33.14 -10.28
N PHE A 42 -40.31 32.94 -11.39
CA PHE A 42 -40.68 33.47 -12.70
C PHE A 42 -42.02 32.91 -13.21
N PHE A 43 -42.28 31.61 -12.99
CA PHE A 43 -43.54 30.98 -13.42
C PHE A 43 -44.67 31.15 -12.39
N SER A 44 -44.36 31.20 -11.10
CA SER A 44 -45.33 31.41 -10.02
C SER A 44 -44.66 31.92 -8.75
N GLY A 45 -45.03 33.12 -8.31
CA GLY A 45 -44.55 33.70 -7.05
C GLY A 45 -44.85 32.81 -5.83
N ALA A 46 -46.01 32.15 -5.80
CA ALA A 46 -46.40 31.26 -4.71
C ALA A 46 -45.49 30.02 -4.60
N ILE A 47 -45.03 29.47 -5.73
CA ILE A 47 -44.09 28.34 -5.74
C ILE A 47 -42.70 28.82 -5.29
N GLY A 48 -42.25 29.98 -5.76
CA GLY A 48 -40.99 30.60 -5.33
C GLY A 48 -40.93 30.83 -3.82
N ASP A 49 -42.00 31.37 -3.23
CA ASP A 49 -42.09 31.63 -1.79
C ASP A 49 -42.16 30.32 -0.97
N GLY A 50 -42.80 29.28 -1.51
CA GLY A 50 -42.78 27.94 -0.92
C GLY A 50 -41.37 27.33 -0.86
N ILE A 51 -40.55 27.53 -1.90
CA ILE A 51 -39.15 27.05 -1.90
C ILE A 51 -38.31 27.85 -0.88
N LYS A 52 -38.47 29.18 -0.85
CA LYS A 52 -37.78 30.05 0.12
C LYS A 52 -38.11 29.69 1.57
N ALA A 53 -39.36 29.34 1.88
CA ALA A 53 -39.75 28.91 3.22
C ALA A 53 -39.05 27.62 3.67
N ASN A 54 -38.70 26.73 2.72
CA ASN A 54 -38.06 25.44 2.98
C ASN A 54 -36.53 25.46 2.81
N TRP A 55 -35.93 26.64 2.64
CA TRP A 55 -34.50 26.79 2.39
C TRP A 55 -33.59 26.12 3.44
N PRO A 56 -33.91 26.15 4.75
CA PRO A 56 -33.13 25.43 5.76
C PRO A 56 -33.03 23.92 5.52
N TYR A 57 -34.10 23.28 5.00
CA TYR A 57 -34.10 21.85 4.70
C TYR A 57 -33.22 21.54 3.50
N PHE A 58 -33.28 22.35 2.44
CA PHE A 58 -32.40 22.19 1.29
C PHE A 58 -30.93 22.40 1.66
N PHE A 59 -30.65 23.37 2.55
CA PHE A 59 -29.30 23.56 3.08
C PHE A 59 -28.83 22.36 3.90
N LEU A 60 -29.69 21.81 4.77
CA LEU A 60 -29.37 20.60 5.54
C LEU A 60 -29.09 19.40 4.63
N ILE A 61 -29.91 19.17 3.60
CA ILE A 61 -29.71 18.12 2.60
C ILE A 61 -28.39 18.35 1.86
N GLY A 62 -28.07 19.59 1.48
CA GLY A 62 -26.82 19.96 0.84
C GLY A 62 -25.58 19.73 1.72
N LEU A 63 -25.70 20.00 3.02
CA LEU A 63 -24.67 19.72 4.00
C LEU A 63 -24.44 18.22 4.16
N LEU A 64 -25.52 17.44 4.30
CA LEU A 64 -25.46 15.99 4.38
C LEU A 64 -24.89 15.38 3.09
N TRP A 65 -25.28 15.90 1.93
CA TRP A 65 -24.74 15.51 0.63
C TRP A 65 -23.25 15.81 0.53
N THR A 66 -22.82 17.00 0.93
CA THR A 66 -21.39 17.38 0.91
C THR A 66 -20.57 16.49 1.83
N ILE A 67 -21.07 16.18 3.04
CA ILE A 67 -20.41 15.25 3.96
C ILE A 67 -20.33 13.85 3.35
N TRP A 68 -21.41 13.39 2.70
CA TRP A 68 -21.47 12.10 2.03
C TRP A 68 -20.52 12.00 0.83
N GLU A 69 -20.44 13.03 0.00
CA GLU A 69 -19.51 13.08 -1.13
C GLU A 69 -18.06 13.16 -0.66
N SER A 70 -17.83 13.88 0.44
CA SER A 70 -16.51 13.99 1.10
C SER A 70 -16.11 12.74 1.89
N ARG A 71 -16.90 11.64 1.82
CA ARG A 71 -16.63 10.41 2.56
C ARG A 71 -15.27 9.80 2.25
N PRO A 72 -14.71 9.01 3.18
CA PRO A 72 -13.40 8.40 3.00
C PRO A 72 -13.30 7.49 1.78
N ARG A 73 -12.48 7.88 0.80
CA ARG A 73 -11.98 6.96 -0.21
C ARG A 73 -10.71 6.31 0.35
N LEU A 74 -10.87 5.10 0.90
CA LEU A 74 -9.79 4.30 1.50
C LEU A 74 -9.01 3.48 0.47
N ALA A 75 -9.27 3.70 -0.82
CA ALA A 75 -8.55 3.08 -1.91
C ALA A 75 -8.29 4.12 -3.00
N MET A 76 -7.14 3.97 -3.67
CA MET A 76 -6.81 4.65 -4.91
C MET A 76 -6.21 3.63 -5.86
N THR A 77 -6.53 3.74 -7.14
CA THR A 77 -6.14 2.75 -8.14
C THR A 77 -5.75 3.47 -9.41
N GLU A 78 -4.59 3.13 -9.94
CA GLU A 78 -4.05 3.72 -11.16
C GLU A 78 -3.51 2.60 -12.06
N ARG A 79 -3.75 2.70 -13.36
CA ARG A 79 -3.17 1.79 -14.36
C ARG A 79 -1.80 2.31 -14.77
N VAL A 80 -0.84 1.40 -14.91
CA VAL A 80 0.50 1.75 -15.37
C VAL A 80 0.45 2.07 -16.86
N ALA A 81 0.93 3.25 -17.27
CA ALA A 81 0.94 3.62 -18.68
C ALA A 81 1.82 2.65 -19.49
N GLY A 82 1.31 2.21 -20.65
CA GLY A 82 2.03 1.30 -21.55
C GLY A 82 2.18 -0.14 -21.04
N LYS A 83 1.54 -0.50 -19.92
CA LYS A 83 1.63 -1.84 -19.34
C LYS A 83 0.25 -2.34 -18.90
N ASP A 84 0.00 -3.65 -19.06
CA ASP A 84 -1.19 -4.31 -18.54
C ASP A 84 -1.04 -4.66 -17.04
N ALA A 85 -0.73 -3.65 -16.24
CA ALA A 85 -0.58 -3.76 -14.79
C ALA A 85 -1.30 -2.60 -14.09
N THR A 86 -1.85 -2.88 -12.91
CA THR A 86 -2.56 -1.89 -12.09
C THR A 86 -1.94 -1.83 -10.70
N ILE A 87 -1.77 -0.61 -10.16
CA ILE A 87 -1.37 -0.41 -8.77
C ILE A 87 -2.57 0.14 -8.00
N GLU A 88 -2.96 -0.56 -6.94
CA GLU A 88 -3.92 -0.10 -5.95
C GLU A 88 -3.20 0.19 -4.63
N ILE A 89 -3.51 1.32 -4.00
CA ILE A 89 -3.14 1.58 -2.61
C ILE A 89 -4.42 1.64 -1.78
N ARG A 90 -4.51 0.83 -0.73
CA ARG A 90 -5.71 0.68 0.08
C ARG A 90 -5.40 0.68 1.58
N VAL A 91 -6.28 1.28 2.38
CA VAL A 91 -6.28 1.15 3.84
C VAL A 91 -7.13 -0.06 4.24
N GLY A 92 -6.54 -1.05 4.90
CA GLY A 92 -7.22 -2.29 5.25
C GLY A 92 -6.31 -3.37 5.85
N ASP A 93 -6.86 -4.56 6.07
CA ASP A 93 -6.10 -5.75 6.45
C ASP A 93 -5.66 -6.49 5.17
N CYS A 94 -4.36 -6.78 5.04
CA CYS A 94 -3.83 -7.48 3.86
C CYS A 94 -4.28 -8.94 3.77
N PHE A 95 -4.69 -9.54 4.89
CA PHE A 95 -5.22 -10.90 4.94
C PHE A 95 -6.70 -11.00 4.51
N GLU A 96 -7.44 -9.88 4.47
CA GLU A 96 -8.84 -9.83 4.00
C GLU A 96 -8.94 -9.67 2.47
N LEU A 97 -7.84 -9.42 1.77
CA LEU A 97 -7.82 -9.18 0.31
C LEU A 97 -7.47 -10.47 -0.42
N ASP A 98 -7.87 -10.62 -1.68
CA ASP A 98 -7.48 -11.74 -2.53
C ASP A 98 -6.12 -11.50 -3.23
N GLY A 99 -5.34 -12.57 -3.42
CA GLY A 99 -4.05 -12.53 -4.12
C GLY A 99 -2.90 -13.14 -3.32
N ALA A 100 -1.74 -13.30 -3.94
CA ALA A 100 -0.56 -13.79 -3.23
C ALA A 100 -0.01 -12.71 -2.28
N LEU A 101 0.24 -13.07 -1.02
CA LEU A 101 0.61 -12.14 0.03
C LEU A 101 2.13 -12.02 0.16
N VAL A 102 2.68 -10.82 0.19
CA VAL A 102 4.09 -10.59 0.50
C VAL A 102 4.24 -10.29 1.99
N ILE A 103 5.14 -11.00 2.67
CA ILE A 103 5.40 -10.83 4.10
C ILE A 103 6.88 -10.52 4.30
N GLY A 104 7.17 -9.42 4.99
CA GLY A 104 8.53 -9.09 5.40
C GLY A 104 9.04 -10.06 6.46
N SER A 105 10.28 -10.51 6.32
CA SER A 105 10.98 -11.35 7.28
C SER A 105 12.35 -10.82 7.66
N ASN A 106 12.85 -11.32 8.80
CA ASN A 106 14.27 -11.25 9.07
C ASN A 106 15.05 -12.25 8.20
N ALA A 107 16.35 -11.99 8.06
CA ALA A 107 17.31 -12.78 7.30
C ALA A 107 17.48 -14.22 7.84
N ASP A 108 17.06 -14.51 9.07
CA ASP A 108 17.11 -15.86 9.64
C ASP A 108 15.82 -16.65 9.40
N PHE A 109 14.78 -16.02 8.83
CA PHE A 109 13.42 -16.59 8.68
C PHE A 109 12.86 -17.22 9.96
N ARG A 110 13.21 -16.63 11.10
CA ARG A 110 12.85 -17.18 12.42
C ARG A 110 11.36 -17.04 12.69
N SER A 111 10.67 -18.16 12.92
CA SER A 111 9.25 -18.18 13.30
C SER A 111 9.02 -18.30 14.82
N ALA A 112 10.02 -18.72 15.60
CA ALA A 112 9.90 -18.82 17.05
C ALA A 112 10.15 -17.46 17.75
N GLY A 113 9.33 -17.16 18.78
CA GLY A 113 9.47 -15.94 19.58
C GLY A 113 9.11 -14.65 18.85
N ILE A 114 8.42 -14.74 17.71
CA ILE A 114 7.91 -13.59 16.97
C ILE A 114 6.76 -12.91 17.74
N ASP A 115 6.70 -11.59 17.63
CA ASP A 115 5.59 -10.81 18.20
C ASP A 115 4.26 -11.28 17.57
N ARG A 116 3.25 -11.57 18.39
CA ARG A 116 1.91 -11.99 17.93
C ARG A 116 1.23 -10.96 17.04
N ALA A 117 1.58 -9.68 17.19
CA ALA A 117 1.08 -8.62 16.31
C ALA A 117 1.78 -8.59 14.94
N SER A 118 2.89 -9.32 14.75
CA SER A 118 3.61 -9.36 13.48
C SER A 118 2.81 -10.06 12.37
N LEU A 119 3.04 -9.66 11.13
CA LEU A 119 2.41 -10.31 9.98
C LEU A 119 2.80 -11.80 9.84
N GLN A 120 3.99 -12.18 10.31
CA GLN A 120 4.42 -13.58 10.32
C GLN A 120 3.57 -14.41 11.28
N ALA A 121 3.36 -13.92 12.51
CA ALA A 121 2.54 -14.59 13.50
C ALA A 121 1.09 -14.66 13.04
N GLN A 122 0.55 -13.56 12.50
CA GLN A 122 -0.82 -13.53 11.96
C GLN A 122 -0.99 -14.49 10.77
N PHE A 123 0.02 -14.68 9.93
CA PHE A 123 -0.02 -15.68 8.86
C PHE A 123 0.01 -17.10 9.43
N ALA A 124 0.89 -17.36 10.41
CA ALA A 124 0.96 -18.67 11.07
C ALA A 124 -0.38 -19.05 11.71
N ASP A 125 -0.99 -18.14 12.46
CA ASP A 125 -2.25 -18.36 13.18
C ASP A 125 -3.43 -18.60 12.21
N ARG A 126 -3.44 -17.93 11.05
CA ARG A 126 -4.55 -18.04 10.08
C ARG A 126 -4.41 -19.21 9.11
N TYR A 127 -3.18 -19.61 8.75
CA TYR A 127 -2.94 -20.52 7.63
C TYR A 127 -2.05 -21.73 7.95
N CYS A 128 -1.28 -21.70 9.04
CA CYS A 128 -0.33 -22.75 9.39
C CYS A 128 -0.62 -23.46 10.72
N ASP A 129 -1.70 -23.11 11.43
CA ASP A 129 -2.10 -23.61 12.76
C ASP A 129 -1.11 -23.32 13.92
N SER A 130 0.21 -23.24 13.64
CA SER A 130 1.24 -22.93 14.62
C SER A 130 2.47 -22.25 13.99
N SER A 131 3.19 -21.46 14.80
CA SER A 131 4.47 -20.86 14.41
C SER A 131 5.58 -21.89 14.16
N GLU A 132 5.51 -23.05 14.81
CA GLU A 132 6.43 -24.17 14.57
C GLU A 132 6.25 -24.73 13.17
N ARG A 133 5.00 -24.98 12.76
CA ARG A 133 4.67 -25.45 11.41
C ARG A 133 5.08 -24.44 10.35
N LEU A 134 4.89 -23.14 10.59
CA LEU A 134 5.43 -22.08 9.73
C LEU A 134 6.95 -22.21 9.59
N GLY A 135 7.67 -22.47 10.69
CA GLY A 135 9.12 -22.66 10.69
C GLY A 135 9.55 -23.82 9.80
N THR A 136 8.92 -24.99 9.96
CA THR A 136 9.21 -26.17 9.11
C THR A 136 8.92 -25.89 7.63
N MET A 137 7.83 -25.18 7.32
CA MET A 137 7.50 -24.79 5.94
C MET A 137 8.54 -23.84 5.35
N LEU A 138 9.01 -22.86 6.12
CA LEU A 138 10.07 -21.94 5.70
C LEU A 138 11.40 -22.66 5.46
N GLU A 139 11.78 -23.57 6.35
CA GLU A 139 12.99 -24.39 6.17
C GLU A 139 12.93 -25.22 4.89
N GLY A 140 11.78 -25.85 4.61
CA GLY A 140 11.55 -26.58 3.36
C GLY A 140 11.60 -25.69 2.12
N ALA A 141 10.97 -24.51 2.18
CA ALA A 141 10.93 -23.57 1.07
C ALA A 141 12.29 -22.92 0.75
N LEU A 142 13.20 -22.88 1.73
CA LEU A 142 14.56 -22.37 1.61
C LEU A 142 15.59 -23.49 1.35
N ALA A 143 15.14 -24.73 1.17
CA ALA A 143 16.03 -25.84 0.87
C ALA A 143 16.77 -25.60 -0.46
N GLY A 144 18.10 -25.44 -0.38
CA GLY A 144 18.96 -25.17 -1.52
C GLY A 144 19.23 -23.69 -1.81
N GLU A 145 18.61 -22.77 -1.06
CA GLU A 145 18.97 -21.35 -1.16
C GLU A 145 20.34 -21.10 -0.48
N PRO A 146 21.19 -20.23 -1.06
CA PRO A 146 22.48 -19.87 -0.46
C PRO A 146 22.29 -19.28 0.93
N HIS A 147 23.09 -19.76 1.89
CA HIS A 147 23.05 -19.29 3.27
C HIS A 147 24.45 -19.22 3.86
N SER A 148 24.58 -18.35 4.86
CA SER A 148 25.73 -18.29 5.76
C SER A 148 25.33 -18.78 7.14
N TRP A 149 26.32 -19.10 7.96
CA TRP A 149 26.11 -19.48 9.36
C TRP A 149 26.54 -18.33 10.25
N ARG A 150 25.64 -17.93 11.16
CA ARG A 150 25.94 -16.97 12.21
C ARG A 150 25.83 -17.61 13.58
N THR A 151 26.81 -17.34 14.44
CA THR A 151 26.76 -17.76 15.83
C THR A 151 26.02 -16.72 16.65
N THR A 152 25.03 -17.15 17.43
CA THR A 152 24.26 -16.33 18.37
C THR A 152 24.35 -16.91 19.77
N ALA A 153 23.87 -16.19 20.78
CA ALA A 153 23.80 -16.69 22.16
C ALA A 153 23.01 -18.02 22.29
N GLY A 154 22.09 -18.30 21.36
CA GLY A 154 21.29 -19.53 21.31
C GLY A 154 21.85 -20.61 20.38
N GLY A 155 23.07 -20.45 19.85
CA GLY A 155 23.71 -21.40 18.94
C GLY A 155 23.86 -20.89 17.51
N ARG A 156 24.21 -21.80 16.59
CA ARG A 156 24.39 -21.50 15.16
C ARG A 156 23.05 -21.46 14.44
N VAL A 157 22.79 -20.36 13.75
CA VAL A 157 21.59 -20.15 12.94
C VAL A 157 21.97 -19.95 11.47
N LYS A 158 21.12 -20.43 10.57
CA LYS A 158 21.23 -20.11 9.14
C LYS A 158 20.77 -18.67 8.93
N THR A 159 21.55 -17.92 8.17
CA THR A 159 21.23 -16.55 7.79
C THR A 159 21.33 -16.43 6.28
N TYR A 160 20.31 -15.84 5.67
CA TYR A 160 20.18 -15.66 4.24
C TYR A 160 20.39 -14.18 3.88
N ASP A 161 20.80 -13.93 2.64
CA ASP A 161 20.97 -12.56 2.17
C ASP A 161 19.65 -11.78 2.17
N ILE A 162 19.75 -10.47 2.33
CA ILE A 162 18.61 -9.57 2.12
C ILE A 162 18.03 -9.79 0.72
N GLY A 163 16.70 -9.90 0.67
CA GLY A 163 15.90 -10.18 -0.51
C GLY A 163 15.80 -11.64 -0.92
N THR A 164 16.34 -12.58 -0.15
CA THR A 164 15.97 -14.00 -0.30
C THR A 164 14.47 -14.16 -0.10
N VAL A 165 13.82 -14.99 -0.94
CA VAL A 165 12.36 -15.18 -0.94
C VAL A 165 12.01 -16.65 -0.73
N ALA A 166 11.20 -16.92 0.30
CA ALA A 166 10.56 -18.21 0.53
C ALA A 166 9.11 -18.15 0.07
N ARG A 167 8.75 -18.99 -0.91
CA ARG A 167 7.35 -19.16 -1.35
C ARG A 167 6.69 -20.25 -0.51
N LEU A 168 5.62 -19.90 0.19
CA LEU A 168 4.77 -20.83 0.92
C LEU A 168 3.39 -20.94 0.26
N ASP A 169 2.80 -22.11 0.40
CA ASP A 169 1.42 -22.39 0.02
C ASP A 169 0.74 -23.03 1.23
N ALA A 170 -0.13 -22.28 1.91
CA ALA A 170 -0.75 -22.69 3.17
C ALA A 170 -2.24 -22.28 3.18
N GLY A 171 -3.13 -23.23 3.49
CA GLY A 171 -4.57 -22.94 3.57
C GLY A 171 -5.18 -22.37 2.29
N GLY A 172 -4.67 -22.78 1.11
CA GLY A 172 -5.09 -22.24 -0.19
C GLY A 172 -4.60 -20.82 -0.49
N ARG A 173 -3.69 -20.30 0.33
CA ARG A 173 -3.12 -18.97 0.20
C ARG A 173 -1.63 -19.04 -0.09
N VAL A 174 -1.22 -18.44 -1.21
CA VAL A 174 0.19 -18.27 -1.55
C VAL A 174 0.76 -17.07 -0.78
N ALA A 175 1.91 -17.26 -0.14
CA ALA A 175 2.66 -16.18 0.50
C ALA A 175 4.14 -16.20 0.10
N TYR A 176 4.71 -15.01 -0.09
CA TYR A 176 6.12 -14.80 -0.36
C TYR A 176 6.75 -14.09 0.84
N PHE A 177 7.53 -14.84 1.61
CA PHE A 177 8.31 -14.29 2.71
C PHE A 177 9.62 -13.76 2.16
N THR A 178 9.89 -12.47 2.33
CA THR A 178 11.11 -11.83 1.82
C THR A 178 11.98 -11.32 2.97
N ALA A 179 13.27 -11.64 2.95
CA ALA A 179 14.22 -11.12 3.92
C ALA A 179 14.40 -9.60 3.72
N ILE A 180 13.91 -8.79 4.66
CA ILE A 180 13.97 -7.32 4.62
C ILE A 180 14.80 -6.72 5.75
N ALA A 181 15.16 -7.53 6.76
CA ALA A 181 15.89 -7.06 7.94
C ALA A 181 16.92 -8.08 8.37
N GLU A 182 18.03 -7.62 8.92
CA GLU A 182 18.99 -8.47 9.60
C GLU A 182 18.67 -8.48 11.09
N LEU A 183 19.03 -9.54 11.81
CA LEU A 183 19.02 -9.49 13.27
C LEU A 183 20.39 -9.05 13.76
N ASN A 184 20.46 -8.22 14.80
CA ASN A 184 21.72 -7.96 15.48
C ASN A 184 22.07 -9.10 16.46
N GLU A 185 23.21 -9.00 17.13
CA GLU A 185 23.69 -9.99 18.12
C GLU A 185 22.71 -10.23 19.28
N TYR A 186 21.84 -9.26 19.55
CA TYR A 186 20.79 -9.33 20.57
C TYR A 186 19.43 -9.82 20.04
N GLY A 187 19.38 -10.31 18.79
CA GLY A 187 18.16 -10.82 18.17
C GLY A 187 17.13 -9.75 17.78
N LYS A 188 17.51 -8.46 17.75
CA LYS A 188 16.64 -7.38 17.30
C LYS A 188 16.79 -7.15 15.80
N ALA A 189 15.66 -7.04 15.11
CA ALA A 189 15.63 -6.71 13.70
C ALA A 189 16.11 -5.27 13.43
N HIS A 190 16.98 -5.12 12.45
CA HIS A 190 17.48 -3.86 11.91
C HIS A 190 17.34 -3.90 10.38
N SER A 191 16.70 -2.87 9.83
CA SER A 191 16.59 -2.65 8.39
C SER A 191 16.97 -1.21 8.05
N SER A 192 17.56 -1.04 6.88
CA SER A 192 17.83 0.26 6.27
C SER A 192 16.93 0.48 5.04
N PRO A 193 16.80 1.71 4.53
CA PRO A 193 16.12 1.96 3.25
C PRO A 193 16.73 1.14 2.11
N GLY A 194 18.06 1.02 2.07
CA GLY A 194 18.76 0.20 1.09
C GLY A 194 18.42 -1.29 1.20
N HIS A 195 18.17 -1.82 2.40
CA HIS A 195 17.69 -3.20 2.56
C HIS A 195 16.30 -3.39 1.96
N ILE A 196 15.40 -2.42 2.13
CA ILE A 196 14.05 -2.48 1.53
C ILE A 196 14.14 -2.45 0.01
N GLU A 197 14.94 -1.54 -0.57
CA GLU A 197 15.14 -1.46 -2.01
C GLU A 197 15.74 -2.75 -2.60
N ALA A 198 16.79 -3.28 -1.97
CA ALA A 198 17.43 -4.54 -2.38
C ALA A 198 16.46 -5.73 -2.27
N ALA A 199 15.68 -5.80 -1.19
CA ALA A 199 14.70 -6.85 -0.98
C ALA A 199 13.58 -6.79 -2.03
N LEU A 200 13.06 -5.60 -2.33
CA LEU A 200 12.04 -5.40 -3.36
C LEU A 200 12.57 -5.79 -4.75
N ALA A 201 13.77 -5.37 -5.12
CA ALA A 201 14.38 -5.73 -6.39
C ALA A 201 14.52 -7.26 -6.58
N LYS A 202 15.02 -7.96 -5.55
CA LYS A 202 15.13 -9.42 -5.57
C LYS A 202 13.76 -10.11 -5.54
N LEU A 203 12.80 -9.56 -4.79
CA LEU A 203 11.42 -10.06 -4.76
C LEU A 203 10.76 -9.99 -6.14
N TRP A 204 10.84 -8.85 -6.82
CA TRP A 204 10.26 -8.69 -8.16
C TRP A 204 10.94 -9.62 -9.16
N SER A 205 12.26 -9.76 -9.09
CA SER A 205 13.00 -10.73 -9.91
C SER A 205 12.54 -12.16 -9.63
N TYR A 206 12.41 -12.55 -8.36
CA TYR A 206 11.92 -13.87 -7.98
C TYR A 206 10.52 -14.14 -8.55
N LEU A 207 9.59 -13.17 -8.40
CA LEU A 207 8.23 -13.29 -8.92
C LEU A 207 8.18 -13.37 -10.44
N ALA A 208 9.06 -12.64 -11.14
CA ALA A 208 9.14 -12.69 -12.60
C ALA A 208 9.66 -14.02 -13.14
N HIS A 209 10.42 -14.79 -12.35
CA HIS A 209 10.99 -16.08 -12.77
C HIS A 209 10.24 -17.30 -12.22
N ARG A 210 9.73 -17.20 -11.00
CA ARG A 210 9.15 -18.33 -10.23
C ARG A 210 7.73 -18.06 -9.72
N GLY A 211 7.23 -16.83 -9.83
CA GLY A 211 5.91 -16.44 -9.35
C GLY A 211 4.77 -16.77 -10.31
N GLY A 212 3.54 -16.76 -9.81
CA GLY A 212 2.34 -16.79 -10.64
C GLY A 212 1.91 -15.38 -11.07
N MET A 213 1.23 -15.25 -12.23
CA MET A 213 0.74 -13.96 -12.76
C MET A 213 -0.47 -13.35 -12.03
N GLY A 214 -0.91 -13.93 -10.91
CA GLY A 214 -2.07 -13.47 -10.16
C GLY A 214 -1.85 -12.14 -9.42
N PRO A 215 -2.91 -11.60 -8.78
CA PRO A 215 -2.83 -10.39 -7.97
C PRO A 215 -1.83 -10.55 -6.81
N LEU A 216 -1.07 -9.50 -6.52
CA LEU A 216 -0.13 -9.42 -5.41
C LEU A 216 -0.63 -8.44 -4.36
N VAL A 217 -0.53 -8.82 -3.10
CA VAL A 217 -0.87 -7.99 -1.94
C VAL A 217 0.39 -7.74 -1.13
N VAL A 218 0.76 -6.48 -0.97
CA VAL A 218 2.00 -6.06 -0.31
C VAL A 218 1.68 -5.08 0.81
N PRO A 219 1.88 -5.43 2.09
CA PRO A 219 1.79 -4.46 3.17
C PRO A 219 2.93 -3.45 3.07
N VAL A 220 2.85 -2.32 3.79
CA VAL A 220 3.98 -1.37 3.87
C VAL A 220 5.19 -2.03 4.54
N LEU A 221 6.09 -2.60 3.75
CA LEU A 221 7.26 -3.34 4.25
C LEU A 221 8.19 -2.41 5.03
N GLY A 222 8.65 -2.87 6.19
CA GLY A 222 9.56 -2.10 7.04
C GLY A 222 8.90 -1.07 7.97
N SER A 223 7.58 -0.85 7.90
CA SER A 223 6.88 0.13 8.77
C SER A 223 6.77 -0.31 10.23
N GLY A 224 6.92 -1.60 10.52
CA GLY A 224 6.75 -2.17 11.86
C GLY A 224 8.07 -2.42 12.60
N LEU A 225 8.29 -3.68 12.96
CA LEU A 225 9.39 -4.12 13.84
C LEU A 225 10.80 -3.91 13.26
N SER A 226 10.91 -3.65 11.95
CA SER A 226 12.18 -3.46 11.25
C SER A 226 12.82 -2.08 11.45
N ARG A 227 12.10 -1.13 12.09
CA ARG A 227 12.59 0.20 12.51
C ARG A 227 13.34 0.97 11.41
N VAL A 228 12.84 0.93 10.18
CA VAL A 228 13.42 1.73 9.10
C VAL A 228 13.20 3.20 9.44
N GLY A 229 14.27 4.00 9.49
CA GLY A 229 14.24 5.42 9.86
C GLY A 229 13.59 6.35 8.83
N VAL A 230 12.58 5.87 8.11
CA VAL A 230 11.87 6.59 7.04
C VAL A 230 10.36 6.59 7.30
N THR A 231 9.67 7.54 6.69
CA THR A 231 8.23 7.67 6.78
C THR A 231 7.51 6.54 6.04
N ARG A 232 6.26 6.27 6.42
CA ARG A 232 5.42 5.25 5.75
C ARG A 232 5.12 5.68 4.32
N LEU A 233 4.98 6.99 4.09
CA LEU A 233 4.83 7.59 2.77
C LEU A 233 6.02 7.24 1.88
N GLU A 234 7.25 7.45 2.36
CA GLU A 234 8.47 7.08 1.61
C GLU A 234 8.54 5.58 1.31
N LEU A 235 8.21 4.70 2.26
CA LEU A 235 8.18 3.26 2.02
C LEU A 235 7.17 2.87 0.92
N ILE A 236 5.98 3.47 0.94
CA ILE A 236 4.98 3.25 -0.12
C ILE A 236 5.53 3.74 -1.47
N GLN A 237 6.15 4.93 -1.51
CA GLN A 237 6.77 5.45 -2.72
C GLN A 237 7.89 4.52 -3.24
N THR A 238 8.71 3.94 -2.36
CA THR A 238 9.75 2.98 -2.70
C THR A 238 9.16 1.69 -3.28
N ILE A 239 8.07 1.16 -2.70
CA ILE A 239 7.38 -0.01 -3.25
C ILE A 239 6.85 0.29 -4.66
N VAL A 240 6.18 1.43 -4.86
CA VAL A 240 5.67 1.85 -6.18
C VAL A 240 6.81 2.00 -7.20
N ARG A 241 7.87 2.73 -6.87
CA ARG A 241 9.02 2.96 -7.78
C ARG A 241 9.71 1.66 -8.17
N SER A 242 9.99 0.80 -7.19
CA SER A 242 10.64 -0.48 -7.45
C SER A 242 9.77 -1.42 -8.30
N PHE A 243 8.46 -1.45 -8.07
CA PHE A 243 7.53 -2.23 -8.87
C PHE A 243 7.46 -1.75 -10.31
N LEU A 244 7.38 -0.43 -10.52
CA LEU A 244 7.40 0.18 -11.84
C LEU A 244 8.69 -0.20 -12.58
N ALA A 245 9.86 -0.03 -11.95
CA ALA A 245 11.15 -0.44 -12.52
C ALA A 245 11.21 -1.94 -12.88
N ALA A 246 10.54 -2.81 -12.11
CA ALA A 246 10.50 -4.23 -12.43
C ALA A 246 9.54 -4.57 -13.58
N CYS A 247 8.42 -3.84 -13.72
CA CYS A 247 7.47 -3.98 -14.83
C CYS A 247 8.08 -3.61 -16.19
N GLU A 248 9.16 -2.83 -16.18
CA GLU A 248 9.98 -2.48 -17.33
C GLU A 248 10.55 -3.73 -17.99
N ALA A 249 11.19 -4.58 -17.19
CA ALA A 249 11.86 -5.79 -17.64
C ALA A 249 10.87 -6.88 -18.06
N ARG A 250 9.86 -7.15 -17.24
CA ARG A 250 8.87 -8.21 -17.50
C ARG A 250 7.60 -8.00 -16.70
N LYS A 251 6.44 -8.37 -17.27
CA LYS A 251 5.18 -8.48 -16.53
C LYS A 251 5.20 -9.75 -15.66
N PHE A 252 4.93 -9.61 -14.37
CA PHE A 252 4.86 -10.72 -13.41
C PHE A 252 3.59 -10.73 -12.55
N THR A 253 2.74 -9.71 -12.66
CA THR A 253 1.42 -9.64 -12.04
C THR A 253 0.51 -8.71 -12.86
N GLU A 254 -0.80 -8.92 -12.76
CA GLU A 254 -1.80 -8.00 -13.32
C GLU A 254 -2.14 -6.84 -12.37
N LYS A 255 -1.95 -7.06 -11.05
CA LYS A 255 -2.37 -6.11 -10.04
C LYS A 255 -1.47 -6.18 -8.80
N LEU A 256 -0.85 -5.06 -8.46
CA LEU A 256 -0.21 -4.85 -7.17
C LEU A 256 -1.17 -4.08 -6.25
N THR A 257 -1.46 -4.62 -5.08
CA THR A 257 -2.23 -3.94 -4.03
C THR A 257 -1.33 -3.65 -2.84
N ILE A 258 -0.99 -2.38 -2.63
CA ILE A 258 -0.24 -1.92 -1.46
C ILE A 258 -1.23 -1.64 -0.33
N VAL A 259 -1.04 -2.31 0.80
CA VAL A 259 -1.97 -2.24 1.93
C VAL A 259 -1.36 -1.46 3.09
N ILE A 260 -2.04 -0.38 3.46
CA ILE A 260 -1.74 0.40 4.65
C ILE A 260 -2.64 -0.12 5.77
N HIS A 261 -2.04 -0.66 6.83
CA HIS A 261 -2.84 -1.14 7.96
C HIS A 261 -3.58 0.06 8.61
N PRO A 262 -4.84 -0.09 9.06
CA PRO A 262 -5.61 1.01 9.64
C PRO A 262 -4.94 1.68 10.85
N ARG A 263 -4.18 0.90 11.62
CA ARG A 263 -3.36 1.42 12.71
C ARG A 263 -2.28 2.36 12.19
N ASP A 264 -1.57 1.98 11.14
CA ASP A 264 -0.51 2.81 10.57
C ASP A 264 -1.09 4.09 9.97
N PHE A 265 -2.24 3.99 9.30
CA PHE A 265 -2.94 5.15 8.75
C PHE A 265 -3.44 6.12 9.84
N ARG A 266 -3.83 5.59 11.02
CA ARG A 266 -4.27 6.41 12.15
C ARG A 266 -3.09 6.99 12.92
N ASP A 267 -2.07 6.19 13.20
CA ASP A 267 -0.99 6.55 14.12
C ASP A 267 0.12 7.36 13.41
N HIS A 268 0.18 7.32 12.07
CA HIS A 268 1.11 8.08 11.25
C HIS A 268 0.37 9.06 10.35
N GLU A 269 0.87 10.28 10.28
CA GLU A 269 0.32 11.38 9.47
C GLU A 269 0.60 11.16 7.97
N ILE A 270 -0.04 10.16 7.37
CA ILE A 270 0.09 9.86 5.94
C ILE A 270 -0.80 10.83 5.15
N ASP A 271 -0.18 11.72 4.37
CA ASP A 271 -0.89 12.60 3.43
C ASP A 271 -1.46 11.78 2.26
N TRP A 272 -2.78 11.62 2.25
CA TRP A 272 -3.49 10.82 1.27
C TRP A 272 -3.61 11.51 -0.10
N GLU A 273 -3.62 12.85 -0.11
CA GLU A 273 -3.71 13.63 -1.34
C GLU A 273 -2.34 13.65 -2.04
N GLU A 274 -1.25 13.86 -1.29
CA GLU A 274 0.11 13.75 -1.80
C GLU A 274 0.36 12.35 -2.39
N LEU A 275 -0.02 11.29 -1.66
CA LEU A 275 0.16 9.92 -2.14
C LEU A 275 -0.62 9.65 -3.44
N ARG A 276 -1.83 10.22 -3.57
CA ARG A 276 -2.63 10.12 -4.79
C ARG A 276 -1.97 10.83 -5.96
N PHE A 277 -1.47 12.05 -5.76
CA PHE A 277 -0.77 12.79 -6.80
C PHE A 277 0.49 12.06 -7.24
N PHE A 278 1.27 11.56 -6.28
CA PHE A 278 2.44 10.75 -6.54
C PHE A 278 2.10 9.50 -7.37
N LEU A 279 1.12 8.69 -6.94
CA LEU A 279 0.77 7.45 -7.63
C LEU A 279 0.33 7.72 -9.08
N ARG A 280 -0.53 8.72 -9.27
CA ARG A 280 -1.02 9.11 -10.60
C ARG A 280 0.11 9.60 -11.49
N TYR A 281 1.01 10.43 -10.95
CA TYR A 281 2.16 10.94 -11.70
C TYR A 281 3.12 9.80 -12.06
N ALA A 282 3.48 8.97 -11.09
CA ALA A 282 4.39 7.84 -11.27
C ALA A 282 3.87 6.85 -12.32
N CYS A 283 2.57 6.50 -12.30
CA CYS A 283 1.99 5.58 -13.28
C CYS A 283 1.87 6.20 -14.68
N LYS A 284 1.58 7.51 -14.78
CA LYS A 284 1.36 8.20 -16.06
C LYS A 284 2.65 8.55 -16.79
N TYR A 285 3.65 9.05 -16.07
CA TYR A 285 4.91 9.55 -16.64
C TYR A 285 6.07 8.57 -16.49
N TYR A 286 5.75 7.34 -16.09
CA TYR A 286 6.67 6.21 -15.99
C TYR A 286 7.63 6.11 -17.20
N GLU A 287 7.11 6.07 -18.42
CA GLU A 287 7.93 5.93 -19.65
C GLU A 287 8.82 7.15 -19.95
N THR A 288 8.42 8.35 -19.52
CA THR A 288 9.19 9.58 -19.79
C THR A 288 10.44 9.64 -18.94
N GLY A 289 10.37 9.18 -17.69
CA GLY A 289 11.53 9.04 -16.81
C GLY A 289 12.56 8.05 -17.36
N VAL A 290 12.08 6.92 -17.90
CA VAL A 290 12.92 5.85 -18.48
C VAL A 290 13.67 6.35 -19.73
N ARG A 291 12.97 7.00 -20.66
CA ARG A 291 13.60 7.56 -21.87
C ARG A 291 14.65 8.62 -21.54
N ALA A 292 14.42 9.43 -20.50
CA ALA A 292 15.39 10.42 -20.04
C ALA A 292 16.62 9.77 -19.40
N SER A 293 16.45 8.70 -18.60
CA SER A 293 17.58 7.97 -18.01
C SER A 293 18.40 7.21 -19.05
N ASP A 294 17.75 6.61 -20.05
CA ASP A 294 18.43 5.90 -21.13
C ASP A 294 19.19 6.85 -22.05
N ALA A 295 18.61 8.02 -22.36
CA ALA A 295 19.29 9.08 -23.10
C ALA A 295 20.52 9.60 -22.34
N ALA A 296 20.42 9.77 -21.01
CA ALA A 296 21.55 10.19 -20.18
C ALA A 296 22.67 9.13 -20.12
N ARG A 297 22.31 7.84 -20.04
CA ARG A 297 23.28 6.73 -20.08
C ARG A 297 23.95 6.58 -21.44
N GLY A 298 23.20 6.72 -22.53
CA GLY A 298 23.73 6.71 -23.90
C GLY A 298 24.68 7.88 -24.19
N ALA A 299 24.36 9.07 -23.69
CA ALA A 299 25.24 10.25 -23.82
C ALA A 299 26.53 10.13 -22.99
N GLY A 300 26.50 9.40 -21.86
CA GLY A 300 27.69 9.11 -21.06
C GLY A 300 28.60 8.04 -21.67
N ALA A 301 28.05 7.08 -22.41
CA ALA A 301 28.81 6.01 -23.07
C ALA A 301 29.55 6.49 -24.33
N LEU A 302 29.04 7.51 -25.03
CA LEU A 302 29.68 8.15 -26.18
C LEU A 302 30.84 9.10 -25.81
N LYS A 303 31.08 9.33 -24.51
CA LYS A 303 32.17 10.19 -23.99
C LYS A 303 33.34 9.39 -23.39
N ARG A 304 33.43 8.09 -23.65
CA ARG A 304 34.58 7.25 -23.27
C ARG A 304 35.26 6.67 -24.49
#